data_AF-A0A834DM17-F1
#
_entry.id   AF-A0A834DM17-F1
#
_cell.length_a   1.000
_cell.length_b   1.000
_cell.length_c   1.000
_cell.angle_alpha   90.00
_cell.angle_beta   90.00
_cell.angle_gamma   90.00
#
_symmetry.space_group_name_H-M   'P 1'
#
loop_
_entity.id
_entity.type
_entity.pdbx_description
1 polymer ?
#
loop_
_entity_poly.entity_id
_entity_poly.type
_entity_poly.pdbx_seq_one_letter_code
_entity_poly.pdbx_strand_id
1 'polypeptide(L)'
;MAKYQGEVQSLKLDDDSVIEGVSDQVLVAVVVSFALIATLVYALFRNAHQNIHPENQELIRVLREQLQTEQDAPAAARQQFYTDMHCPICLHQASCPVETNCGHLFCGTCIIAYWRYGSWLGAISCPICRQTVTLLLPVFSDHDQSQDVVSLHQDINDYNRRFSGQPRSSLAPLVYSPSL
;
A
#
# COMPACT_ATOMS: atom_id res chain seq x y z
N MET A 1 27.44 -74.16 48.19
CA MET A 1 27.85 -73.81 46.82
C MET A 1 26.66 -74.01 45.89
N ALA A 2 26.06 -72.93 45.40
CA ALA A 2 25.49 -72.78 44.06
C ALA A 2 24.64 -71.49 44.07
N LYS A 3 25.20 -70.47 43.44
CA LYS A 3 24.66 -69.12 43.27
C LYS A 3 23.67 -69.21 42.10
N TYR A 4 22.39 -68.86 42.29
CA TYR A 4 21.47 -68.66 41.16
C TYR A 4 21.36 -67.17 40.88
N GLN A 5 21.82 -66.78 39.70
CA GLN A 5 21.75 -65.45 39.10
C GLN A 5 20.48 -65.31 38.25
N GLY A 6 20.05 -64.06 38.08
CA GLY A 6 19.21 -63.59 36.97
C GLY A 6 17.72 -63.77 37.22
N GLU A 7 16.82 -62.82 36.96
CA GLU A 7 16.89 -61.64 36.11
C GLU A 7 15.72 -60.73 36.51
N VAL A 8 16.00 -59.55 37.07
CA VAL A 8 15.00 -58.48 37.11
C VAL A 8 15.10 -57.77 35.77
N GLN A 9 14.16 -58.05 34.87
CA GLN A 9 14.03 -57.34 33.62
C GLN A 9 13.56 -55.91 33.93
N SER A 10 14.52 -55.06 34.26
CA SER A 10 14.35 -53.62 34.34
C SER A 10 13.95 -53.14 32.95
N LEU A 11 12.69 -52.73 32.80
CA LEU A 11 12.23 -51.87 31.72
C LEU A 11 13.10 -50.60 31.73
N LYS A 12 14.21 -50.63 31.00
CA LYS A 12 14.88 -49.42 30.55
C LYS A 12 13.91 -48.79 29.56
N LEU A 13 13.18 -47.79 30.03
CA LEU A 13 12.73 -46.73 29.15
C LEU A 13 14.03 -46.04 28.70
N ASP A 14 14.41 -46.28 27.46
CA ASP A 14 15.46 -45.51 26.80
C ASP A 14 15.00 -44.05 26.84
N ASP A 15 15.68 -43.24 27.65
CA ASP A 15 15.61 -41.78 27.62
C ASP A 15 16.41 -41.35 26.38
N ASP A 16 15.83 -41.58 25.19
CA ASP A 16 16.31 -41.05 23.92
C ASP A 16 16.02 -39.55 23.88
N SER A 17 16.74 -38.78 24.70
CA SER A 17 16.74 -37.33 24.61
C SER A 17 17.27 -36.94 23.23
N VAL A 18 16.44 -36.30 22.41
CA VAL A 18 16.74 -35.98 21.01
C VAL A 18 17.98 -35.09 20.85
N ILE A 19 18.41 -34.40 21.92
CA ILE A 19 19.65 -33.63 21.99
C ILE A 19 20.31 -33.83 23.36
N GLU A 20 21.55 -34.34 23.37
CA GLU A 20 22.31 -34.59 24.60
C GLU A 20 22.51 -33.31 25.42
N GLY A 21 21.98 -33.29 26.65
CA GLY A 21 22.03 -32.14 27.57
C GLY A 21 20.79 -31.25 27.59
N VAL A 22 19.76 -31.55 26.79
CA VAL A 22 18.47 -30.86 26.79
C VAL A 22 17.36 -31.82 27.21
N SER A 23 16.56 -31.44 28.21
CA SER A 23 15.38 -32.21 28.59
C SER A 23 14.29 -32.10 27.52
N ASP A 24 13.62 -33.21 27.19
CA ASP A 24 12.55 -33.28 26.20
C ASP A 24 11.41 -32.29 26.48
N GLN A 25 11.15 -31.96 27.74
CA GLN A 25 10.15 -30.97 28.12
C GLN A 25 10.47 -29.57 27.56
N VAL A 26 11.76 -29.22 27.51
CA VAL A 26 12.22 -27.94 26.95
C VAL A 26 12.05 -27.95 25.44
N LEU A 27 12.39 -29.07 24.79
CA LEU A 27 12.23 -29.22 23.35
C LEU A 27 10.76 -29.13 22.93
N VAL A 28 9.87 -29.81 23.66
CA VAL A 28 8.42 -29.74 23.45
C VAL A 28 7.89 -28.32 23.64
N ALA A 29 8.32 -27.61 24.69
CA ALA A 29 7.90 -26.24 24.92
C ALA A 29 8.32 -25.29 23.78
N VAL A 30 9.53 -25.47 23.23
CA VAL A 30 10.02 -24.69 22.09
C VAL A 30 9.21 -24.99 20.84
N VAL A 31 9.00 -26.26 20.49
CA VAL A 31 8.23 -26.66 19.31
C VAL A 31 6.79 -26.16 19.39
N VAL A 32 6.14 -26.28 20.55
CA VAL A 32 4.78 -25.77 20.78
C VAL A 32 4.75 -24.25 20.64
N SER A 33 5.74 -23.54 21.20
CA SER A 33 5.82 -22.08 21.08
C SER A 33 5.97 -21.63 19.62
N PHE A 34 6.84 -22.28 18.84
CA PHE A 34 6.99 -21.99 17.42
C PHE A 34 5.71 -22.30 16.63
N ALA A 35 5.05 -23.41 16.92
CA ALA A 35 3.78 -23.76 16.27
C ALA A 35 2.67 -22.74 16.60
N LEU A 36 2.58 -22.28 17.85
CA LEU A 36 1.62 -21.25 18.26
C LEU A 36 1.92 -19.90 17.61
N ILE A 37 3.19 -19.49 17.57
CA ILE A 37 3.61 -18.25 16.89
C ILE A 37 3.32 -18.35 15.39
N ALA A 38 3.67 -19.46 14.73
CA ALA A 38 3.40 -19.67 13.32
C ALA A 38 1.89 -19.66 13.02
N THR A 39 1.09 -20.28 13.88
CA THR A 39 -0.38 -20.29 13.78
C THR A 39 -0.97 -18.88 13.98
N LEU A 40 -0.48 -18.14 14.97
CA LEU A 40 -0.89 -16.76 15.22
C LEU A 40 -0.52 -15.86 14.04
N VAL A 41 0.72 -15.96 13.55
CA VAL A 41 1.20 -15.22 12.38
C VAL A 41 0.36 -15.57 11.15
N TYR A 42 0.13 -16.86 10.88
CA TYR A 42 -0.73 -17.29 9.78
C TYR A 42 -2.15 -16.74 9.91
N ALA A 43 -2.74 -16.77 11.12
CA ALA A 43 -4.06 -16.22 11.39
C ALA A 43 -4.11 -14.69 11.16
N LEU A 44 -3.10 -13.95 11.63
CA LEU A 44 -2.98 -12.52 11.43
C LEU A 44 -2.80 -12.17 9.94
N PHE A 45 -1.95 -12.90 9.21
CA PHE A 45 -1.78 -12.72 7.76
C PHE A 45 -3.06 -13.06 6.99
N ARG A 46 -3.77 -14.12 7.37
CA ARG A 46 -5.02 -14.51 6.73
C ARG A 46 -6.14 -13.51 7.00
N ASN A 47 -6.23 -12.99 8.22
CA ASN A 47 -7.15 -11.92 8.59
C ASN A 47 -6.82 -10.60 7.86
N ALA A 48 -5.53 -10.27 7.75
CA ALA A 48 -5.07 -9.12 6.97
C ALA A 48 -5.33 -9.27 5.45
N HIS A 49 -5.44 -10.50 4.93
CA HIS A 49 -5.78 -10.76 3.52
C HIS A 49 -7.31 -10.73 3.27
N GLN A 50 -8.15 -10.71 4.31
CA GLN A 50 -9.62 -10.66 4.20
C GLN A 50 -10.19 -9.23 4.12
N ASN A 51 -9.50 -8.28 3.50
CA ASN A 51 -9.97 -6.89 3.37
C ASN A 51 -11.25 -6.70 2.51
N ILE A 52 -11.87 -7.78 1.99
CA ILE A 52 -13.18 -7.73 1.35
C ILE A 52 -14.03 -8.87 1.91
N HIS A 53 -15.03 -8.54 2.73
CA HIS A 53 -15.98 -9.52 3.26
C HIS A 53 -16.67 -10.26 2.10
N PRO A 54 -16.76 -11.61 2.11
CA PRO A 54 -17.24 -12.41 0.97
C PRO A 54 -18.66 -12.03 0.51
N GLU A 55 -19.53 -11.57 1.41
CA GLU A 55 -20.90 -11.14 1.10
C GLU A 55 -21.00 -9.89 0.20
N ASN A 56 -19.99 -9.03 0.22
CA ASN A 56 -20.00 -7.76 -0.51
C ASN A 56 -19.32 -7.89 -1.89
N GLN A 57 -18.85 -9.09 -2.26
CA GLN A 57 -18.17 -9.30 -3.53
C GLN A 57 -19.09 -9.03 -4.72
N GLU A 58 -20.35 -9.46 -4.65
CA GLU A 58 -21.32 -9.28 -5.73
C GLU A 58 -21.80 -7.82 -5.81
N LEU A 59 -22.03 -7.18 -4.65
CA LEU A 59 -22.35 -5.75 -4.57
C LEU A 59 -21.22 -4.88 -5.15
N ILE A 60 -19.96 -5.19 -4.84
CA ILE A 60 -18.80 -4.48 -5.40
C ILE A 60 -18.68 -4.71 -6.90
N ARG A 61 -19.00 -5.92 -7.41
CA ARG A 61 -19.02 -6.20 -8.84
C ARG A 61 -20.08 -5.37 -9.56
N VAL A 62 -21.31 -5.37 -9.05
CA VAL A 62 -22.42 -4.58 -9.61
C VAL A 62 -22.09 -3.09 -9.55
N LEU A 63 -21.60 -2.58 -8.41
CA LEU A 63 -21.20 -1.19 -8.27
C LEU A 63 -20.08 -0.81 -9.25
N ARG A 64 -19.09 -1.70 -9.45
CA ARG A 64 -18.04 -1.49 -10.43
C ARG A 64 -18.60 -1.42 -11.85
N GLU A 65 -19.50 -2.34 -12.21
CA GLU A 65 -20.18 -2.32 -13.52
C GLU A 65 -20.99 -1.03 -13.72
N GLN A 66 -21.72 -0.59 -12.70
CA GLN A 66 -22.48 0.67 -12.76
C GLN A 66 -21.58 1.88 -12.93
N LEU A 67 -20.52 2.01 -12.13
CA LEU A 67 -19.55 3.10 -12.24
C LEU A 67 -18.86 3.11 -13.61
N GLN A 68 -18.53 1.94 -14.14
CA GLN A 68 -17.89 1.79 -15.44
C GLN A 68 -18.82 2.25 -16.57
N THR A 69 -20.12 1.98 -16.45
CA THR A 69 -21.15 2.46 -17.38
C THR A 69 -21.34 3.99 -17.30
N GLU A 70 -21.20 4.59 -16.10
CA GLU A 70 -21.21 6.05 -15.92
C GLU A 70 -19.93 6.73 -16.41
N GLN A 71 -18.78 6.04 -16.34
CA GLN A 71 -17.48 6.54 -16.80
C GLN A 71 -17.31 6.47 -18.34
N ASP A 72 -18.10 5.66 -19.02
CA ASP A 72 -18.20 5.65 -20.49
C ASP A 72 -19.03 6.83 -21.05
N ALA A 73 -19.64 7.67 -20.19
CA ALA A 73 -20.02 9.02 -20.60
C ALA A 73 -18.74 9.76 -21.02
N PRO A 74 -18.69 10.39 -22.21
CA PRO A 74 -17.44 10.67 -22.89
C PRO A 74 -16.50 11.48 -21.99
N ALA A 75 -15.39 10.85 -21.55
CA ALA A 75 -14.27 11.52 -20.87
C ALA A 75 -13.80 12.77 -21.63
N ALA A 76 -14.01 12.79 -22.95
CA ALA A 76 -13.84 13.93 -23.83
C ALA A 76 -14.60 15.19 -23.38
N ALA A 77 -15.81 15.09 -22.83
CA ALA A 77 -16.59 16.24 -22.37
C ALA A 77 -15.98 16.88 -21.11
N ARG A 78 -15.45 16.07 -20.18
CA ARG A 78 -14.70 16.58 -19.02
C ARG A 78 -13.38 17.20 -19.44
N GLN A 79 -12.66 16.57 -20.37
CA GLN A 79 -11.38 17.08 -20.86
C GLN A 79 -11.54 18.42 -21.61
N GLN A 80 -12.58 18.56 -22.44
CA GLN A 80 -12.91 19.81 -23.14
C GLN A 80 -13.17 20.99 -22.20
N PHE A 81 -13.73 20.76 -21.01
CA PHE A 81 -13.94 21.84 -20.04
C PHE A 81 -12.62 22.43 -19.53
N TYR A 82 -11.55 21.62 -19.50
CA TYR A 82 -10.26 22.01 -18.96
C TYR A 82 -9.25 22.43 -20.03
N THR A 83 -9.49 22.17 -21.31
CA THR A 83 -8.58 22.58 -22.39
C THR A 83 -8.43 24.09 -22.49
N ASP A 84 -9.44 24.87 -22.11
CA ASP A 84 -9.41 26.34 -22.14
C ASP A 84 -8.94 26.99 -20.82
N MET A 85 -8.57 26.17 -19.83
CA MET A 85 -8.13 26.67 -18.53
C MET A 85 -6.66 27.10 -18.55
N HIS A 86 -6.40 28.24 -17.93
CA HIS A 86 -5.06 28.78 -17.75
C HIS A 86 -4.52 28.38 -16.38
N CYS A 87 -3.30 27.85 -16.35
CA CYS A 87 -2.63 27.53 -15.11
C CYS A 87 -2.24 28.82 -14.38
N PRO A 88 -2.69 29.04 -13.13
CA PRO A 88 -2.40 30.28 -12.38
C PRO A 88 -0.94 30.38 -11.92
N ILE A 89 -0.15 29.29 -12.00
CA ILE A 89 1.26 29.28 -11.61
C ILE A 89 2.14 29.80 -12.76
N CYS A 90 1.99 29.21 -13.96
CA CYS A 90 2.81 29.59 -15.12
C CYS A 90 2.14 30.60 -16.04
N LEU A 91 0.85 30.91 -15.85
CA LEU A 91 0.04 31.84 -16.65
C LEU A 91 -0.13 31.44 -18.13
N HIS A 92 0.07 30.16 -18.45
CA HIS A 92 -0.16 29.58 -19.78
C HIS A 92 -1.31 28.58 -19.75
N GLN A 93 -1.76 28.15 -20.92
CA GLN A 93 -2.72 27.04 -21.05
C GLN A 93 -2.21 25.81 -20.29
N ALA A 94 -3.08 25.18 -19.52
CA ALA A 94 -2.71 24.05 -18.68
C ALA A 94 -2.31 22.83 -19.53
N SER A 95 -1.04 22.44 -19.46
CA SER A 95 -0.55 21.18 -20.03
C SER A 95 -0.58 20.09 -18.96
N CYS A 96 -1.08 18.91 -19.34
CA CYS A 96 -1.34 17.78 -18.43
C CYS A 96 -2.06 18.27 -17.16
N PRO A 97 -3.31 18.77 -17.29
CA PRO A 97 -4.06 19.38 -16.20
C PRO A 97 -4.21 18.45 -15.00
N VAL A 98 -3.92 18.98 -13.81
CA VAL A 98 -4.13 18.29 -12.52
C VAL A 98 -5.06 19.13 -11.67
N GLU A 99 -6.15 18.51 -11.24
CA GLU A 99 -7.12 19.09 -10.31
C GLU A 99 -6.76 18.71 -8.87
N THR A 100 -6.94 19.65 -7.95
CA THR A 100 -6.75 19.43 -6.51
C THR A 100 -8.08 19.05 -5.85
N ASN A 101 -8.07 18.49 -4.64
CA ASN A 101 -9.30 18.20 -3.88
C ASN A 101 -10.19 19.44 -3.56
N CYS A 102 -9.70 20.65 -3.82
CA CYS A 102 -10.49 21.88 -3.72
C CYS A 102 -11.06 22.36 -5.07
N GLY A 103 -10.87 21.59 -6.14
CA GLY A 103 -11.40 21.87 -7.49
C GLY A 103 -10.52 22.80 -8.35
N HIS A 104 -9.42 23.34 -7.81
CA HIS A 104 -8.52 24.19 -8.58
C HIS A 104 -7.55 23.38 -9.43
N LEU A 105 -7.25 23.90 -10.63
CA LEU A 105 -6.50 23.22 -11.67
C LEU A 105 -5.18 23.92 -12.02
N PHE A 106 -4.17 23.11 -12.29
CA PHE A 106 -2.81 23.56 -12.61
C PHE A 106 -2.18 22.66 -13.67
N CYS A 107 -1.08 23.08 -14.30
CA CYS A 107 -0.22 22.12 -15.01
C CYS A 107 0.34 21.11 -14.02
N GLY A 108 0.43 19.84 -14.41
CA GLY A 108 1.03 18.80 -13.57
C GLY A 108 2.46 19.14 -13.15
N THR A 109 3.30 19.59 -14.08
CA THR A 109 4.68 20.00 -13.78
C THR A 109 4.75 21.19 -12.80
N CYS A 110 3.81 22.13 -12.90
CA CYS A 110 3.77 23.31 -12.03
C CYS A 110 3.39 22.94 -10.60
N ILE A 111 2.36 22.11 -10.40
CA ILE A 111 1.91 21.75 -9.05
C ILE A 111 2.91 20.82 -8.35
N ILE A 112 3.58 19.94 -9.11
CA ILE A 112 4.67 19.10 -8.58
C ILE A 112 5.89 19.94 -8.21
N ALA A 113 6.30 20.90 -9.06
CA ALA A 113 7.37 21.83 -8.70
C ALA A 113 7.00 22.63 -7.44
N TYR A 114 5.78 23.14 -7.35
CA TYR A 114 5.28 23.84 -6.17
C TYR A 114 5.35 22.96 -4.91
N TRP A 115 5.04 21.67 -5.01
CA TRP A 115 5.25 20.72 -3.92
C TRP A 115 6.73 20.54 -3.56
N ARG A 116 7.59 20.28 -4.55
CA ARG A 116 9.03 20.04 -4.34
C ARG A 116 9.74 21.23 -3.69
N TYR A 117 9.33 22.45 -4.01
CA TYR A 117 9.96 23.68 -3.49
C TYR A 117 9.23 24.30 -2.29
N GLY A 118 7.94 24.00 -2.09
CA GLY A 118 7.09 24.71 -1.13
C GLY A 118 7.00 24.10 0.27
N SER A 119 7.04 22.78 0.40
CA SER A 119 6.96 22.12 1.72
C SER A 119 7.75 20.83 1.75
N TRP A 120 8.82 20.82 2.55
CA TRP A 120 9.70 19.66 2.65
C TRP A 120 9.06 18.47 3.38
N LEU A 121 8.12 18.73 4.30
CA LEU A 121 7.60 17.73 5.24
C LEU A 121 6.07 17.55 5.20
N GLY A 122 5.34 18.36 4.44
CA GLY A 122 3.89 18.45 4.55
C GLY A 122 3.16 18.56 3.20
N ALA A 123 1.85 18.32 3.27
CA ALA A 123 0.94 18.60 2.18
C ALA A 123 0.96 20.10 1.84
N ILE A 124 1.05 20.43 0.54
CA ILE A 124 0.97 21.82 0.08
C ILE A 124 -0.41 22.42 0.32
N SER A 125 -0.46 23.76 0.35
CA SER A 125 -1.71 24.52 0.31
C SER A 125 -2.02 24.95 -1.12
N CYS A 126 -3.28 24.95 -1.53
CA CYS A 126 -3.67 25.39 -2.86
C CYS A 126 -3.24 26.85 -3.10
N PRO A 127 -2.55 27.16 -4.21
CA PRO A 127 -2.15 28.53 -4.53
C PRO A 127 -3.32 29.53 -4.66
N ILE A 128 -4.54 29.06 -4.95
CA ILE A 128 -5.71 29.92 -5.12
C ILE A 128 -6.47 30.11 -3.80
N CYS A 129 -6.96 29.03 -3.18
CA CYS A 129 -7.84 29.12 -2.01
C CYS A 129 -7.17 28.79 -0.67
N ARG A 130 -5.89 28.40 -0.68
CA ARG A 130 -5.10 28.03 0.51
C ARG A 130 -5.58 26.80 1.27
N GLN A 131 -6.57 26.07 0.75
CA GLN A 131 -6.97 24.78 1.33
C GLN A 131 -5.82 23.77 1.22
N THR A 132 -5.63 22.95 2.24
CA THR A 132 -4.65 21.84 2.20
C THR A 132 -5.01 20.88 1.08
N VAL A 133 -4.02 20.61 0.22
CA VAL A 133 -4.17 19.66 -0.87
C VAL A 133 -3.78 18.29 -0.36
N THR A 134 -4.70 17.33 -0.34
CA THR A 134 -4.43 15.94 0.07
C THR A 134 -4.48 14.97 -1.10
N LEU A 135 -5.03 15.43 -2.23
CA LEU A 135 -5.20 14.64 -3.43
C LEU A 135 -4.96 15.50 -4.68
N LEU A 136 -4.20 14.93 -5.60
CA LEU A 136 -3.96 15.41 -6.95
C LEU A 136 -4.63 14.44 -7.93
N LEU A 137 -5.54 14.95 -8.75
CA LEU A 137 -6.32 14.17 -9.72
C LEU A 137 -5.87 14.53 -11.14
N PRO A 138 -5.19 13.64 -11.87
CA PRO A 138 -4.88 13.83 -13.28
C PRO A 138 -6.18 13.94 -14.10
N VAL A 139 -6.27 14.94 -14.98
CA VAL A 139 -7.45 15.17 -15.85
C VAL A 139 -7.08 15.05 -17.34
N PHE A 140 -5.96 14.40 -17.64
CA PHE A 140 -5.48 14.14 -18.99
C PHE A 140 -5.48 12.63 -19.29
N SER A 141 -5.53 12.27 -20.57
CA SER A 141 -5.52 10.87 -20.99
C SER A 141 -4.12 10.27 -20.97
N ASP A 142 -4.04 8.99 -20.62
CA ASP A 142 -2.82 8.16 -20.68
C ASP A 142 -2.38 7.80 -22.12
N HIS A 143 -2.98 8.40 -23.16
CA HIS A 143 -2.68 8.05 -24.55
C HIS A 143 -1.27 8.46 -24.98
N ASP A 144 -0.68 9.45 -24.32
CA ASP A 144 0.68 9.89 -24.56
C ASP A 144 1.64 9.21 -23.57
N GLN A 145 2.39 8.21 -24.07
CA GLN A 145 3.39 7.47 -23.30
C GLN A 145 4.76 8.16 -23.27
N SER A 146 4.81 9.47 -23.51
CA SER A 146 6.04 10.22 -23.36
C SER A 146 6.63 10.05 -21.94
N GLN A 147 7.96 10.02 -21.87
CA GLN A 147 8.68 9.82 -20.62
C GLN A 147 8.31 10.87 -19.56
N ASP A 148 8.02 12.10 -20.02
CA ASP A 148 7.59 13.22 -19.16
C ASP A 148 6.21 12.97 -18.53
N VAL A 149 5.25 12.45 -19.30
CA VAL A 149 3.91 12.13 -18.78
C VAL A 149 3.97 10.96 -17.79
N VAL A 150 4.75 9.92 -18.11
CA VAL A 150 4.94 8.77 -17.21
C VAL A 150 5.56 9.19 -15.88
N SER A 151 6.61 10.02 -15.91
CA SER A 151 7.25 10.52 -14.69
C SER A 151 6.31 11.42 -13.88
N LEU A 152 5.51 12.25 -14.55
CA LEU A 152 4.50 13.09 -13.90
C LEU A 152 3.44 12.24 -13.17
N HIS A 153 2.96 11.14 -13.77
CA HIS A 153 2.05 10.21 -13.10
C HIS A 153 2.67 9.60 -11.84
N GLN A 154 3.96 9.25 -11.89
CA GLN A 154 4.67 8.71 -10.74
C GLN A 154 4.75 9.74 -9.60
N ASP A 155 5.13 10.98 -9.92
CA ASP A 155 5.20 12.07 -8.95
C ASP A 155 3.83 12.34 -8.29
N ILE A 156 2.74 12.34 -9.07
CA ILE A 156 1.37 12.51 -8.57
C ILE A 156 0.98 11.35 -7.64
N ASN A 157 1.28 10.11 -8.04
CA ASN A 157 1.00 8.93 -7.24
C ASN A 157 1.77 8.93 -5.91
N ASP A 158 3.03 9.38 -5.94
CA ASP A 158 3.86 9.50 -4.75
C ASP A 158 3.35 10.57 -3.79
N TYR A 159 2.91 11.71 -4.32
CA TYR A 159 2.22 12.73 -3.55
C TYR A 159 0.97 12.17 -2.86
N ASN A 160 0.07 11.55 -3.64
CA ASN A 160 -1.18 11.01 -3.15
C ASN A 160 -0.97 9.92 -2.09
N ARG A 161 0.02 9.05 -2.27
CA ARG A 161 0.40 8.03 -1.27
C ARG A 161 0.83 8.66 0.05
N ARG A 162 1.47 9.82 0.02
CA ARG A 162 1.95 10.51 1.22
C ARG A 162 0.82 11.20 1.97
N PHE A 163 -0.14 11.82 1.27
CA PHE A 163 -1.05 12.80 1.88
C PHE A 163 -2.55 12.47 1.80
N SER A 164 -2.97 11.42 1.07
CA SER A 164 -4.39 11.04 0.94
C SER A 164 -5.03 10.45 2.21
N GLY A 165 -4.23 10.12 3.22
CA GLY A 165 -4.71 9.50 4.47
C GLY A 165 -5.10 8.03 4.34
N GLN A 166 -4.89 7.38 3.19
CA GLN A 166 -5.15 5.95 3.02
C GLN A 166 -4.16 5.09 3.84
N PRO A 167 -4.61 3.97 4.46
CA PRO A 167 -3.73 3.08 5.21
C PRO A 167 -2.65 2.50 4.28
N ARG A 168 -1.38 2.71 4.64
CA ARG A 168 -0.25 2.20 3.84
C ARG A 168 -0.20 0.69 3.96
N SER A 169 -0.20 -0.02 2.82
CA SER A 169 0.23 -1.41 2.80
C SER A 169 1.71 -1.48 3.19
N SER A 170 2.08 -2.44 4.03
CA SER A 170 3.44 -2.60 4.59
C SER A 170 4.53 -2.87 3.54
N LEU A 171 4.15 -3.08 2.27
CA LEU A 171 5.03 -3.38 1.14
C LEU A 171 5.25 -2.19 0.19
N ALA A 172 4.83 -0.98 0.55
CA ALA A 172 5.16 0.19 -0.25
C ALA A 172 6.70 0.34 -0.33
N PRO A 173 7.31 0.39 -1.54
CA PRO A 173 8.74 0.60 -1.67
C PRO A 173 9.14 1.89 -0.96
N LEU A 174 10.00 1.77 0.06
CA LEU A 174 10.67 2.90 0.71
C LEU A 174 11.74 3.46 -0.23
N VAL A 175 11.35 3.91 -1.41
CA VAL A 175 12.26 4.55 -2.36
C VAL A 175 11.97 6.03 -2.35
N TYR A 176 12.48 6.71 -1.33
CA TYR A 176 13.24 7.95 -1.51
C TYR A 176 13.81 8.40 -0.15
N SER A 177 15.06 8.03 0.11
CA SER A 177 15.93 8.83 0.96
C SER A 177 16.50 9.93 0.06
N PRO A 178 16.34 11.23 0.37
CA PRO A 178 17.13 12.22 -0.33
C PRO A 178 18.58 12.04 0.12
N SER A 179 19.44 11.75 -0.85
CA SER A 179 20.90 11.83 -0.73
C SER A 179 21.27 13.21 -0.17
N LEU A 180 22.21 13.22 0.79
CA LEU A 180 22.90 14.41 1.29
C LEU A 180 23.53 15.23 0.15
#